data_AF-A0A1V5ZVD8-F1
#
_entry.id   AF-A0A1V5ZVD8-F1
#
_cell.length_a   1.000
_cell.length_b   1.000
_cell.length_c   1.000
_cell.angle_alpha   90.00
_cell.angle_beta   90.00
_cell.angle_gamma   90.00
#
_symmetry.space_group_name_H-M   'P 1'
#
loop_
_entity.id
_entity.type
_entity.pdbx_description
1 polymer ?
#
loop_
_entity_poly.entity_id
_entity_poly.type
_entity_poly.pdbx_seq_one_letter_code
_entity_poly.pdbx_strand_id
1 'polypeptide(L)' 'MLITAIPPIALTVGANRVVRGVAIPHPVGDPGEEPAVEFEIRKKLLEKALRALCEPIKEQTLFE' A
#
# COMPACT_ATOMS: atom_id res chain seq x y z
N MET A 1 -9.00 5.13 0.35
CA MET A 1 -7.85 4.26 0.65
C MET A 1 -6.75 4.59 -0.35
N LEU A 2 -5.50 4.71 0.11
CA LEU A 2 -4.35 5.10 -0.69
C LEU A 2 -3.17 4.15 -0.46
N ILE A 3 -2.50 3.71 -1.52
CA ILE A 3 -1.23 2.98 -1.45
C ILE A 3 -0.12 3.97 -1.78
N THR A 4 0.90 4.08 -0.91
CA THR A 4 2.02 5.00 -1.14
C THR A 4 3.30 4.54 -0.43
N ALA A 5 4.44 4.88 -1.02
CA ALA A 5 5.74 4.74 -0.38
C ALA A 5 6.02 5.87 0.64
N ILE A 6 5.15 6.89 0.73
CA ILE A 6 5.28 8.01 1.67
C ILE A 6 4.01 8.15 2.54
N PRO A 7 3.78 7.24 3.51
CA PRO A 7 2.60 7.29 4.38
C PRO A 7 2.37 8.62 5.12
N PRO A 8 3.40 9.34 5.62
CA PRO A 8 3.18 10.59 6.35
C PRO A 8 2.39 11.64 5.54
N ILE A 9 2.71 11.83 4.26
CA ILE A 9 2.01 12.81 3.40
C ILE A 9 0.54 12.41 3.23
N ALA A 10 0.27 11.12 3.02
CA ALA A 10 -1.08 10.60 2.89
C ALA A 10 -1.93 10.88 4.14
N LEU A 11 -1.34 10.71 5.32
CA LEU A 11 -2.00 10.99 6.58
C LEU A 11 -2.27 12.49 6.75
N THR A 12 -1.30 13.35 6.43
CA THR A 12 -1.45 14.82 6.49
C THR A 12 -2.59 15.33 5.60
N VAL A 13 -2.81 14.73 4.42
CA VAL A 13 -3.91 15.12 3.51
C VAL A 13 -5.26 14.47 3.85
N GLY A 14 -5.36 13.74 4.96
CA GLY A 14 -6.63 13.17 5.43
C GLY A 14 -7.00 11.82 4.80
N ALA A 15 -6.04 11.07 4.23
CA ALA A 15 -6.34 9.72 3.75
C ALA A 15 -6.78 8.83 4.93
N ASN A 16 -7.99 8.27 4.82
CA ASN A 16 -8.62 7.49 5.88
C ASN A 16 -7.98 6.11 6.08
N ARG A 17 -7.58 5.46 4.99
CA ARG A 17 -6.89 4.16 4.98
C ARG A 17 -5.64 4.30 4.13
N VAL A 18 -4.49 4.03 4.71
CA VAL A 18 -3.20 4.10 4.00
C VAL A 18 -2.54 2.74 4.06
N VAL A 19 -2.12 2.21 2.91
CA VAL A 19 -1.33 0.99 2.82
C VAL A 19 0.09 1.38 2.47
N ARG A 20 1.06 0.91 3.25
CA ARG A 20 2.48 1.07 2.93
C ARG A 20 2.80 0.34 1.62
N GLY A 21 3.21 1.12 0.62
CA GLY A 21 3.71 0.64 -0.68
C GLY A 21 5.18 0.22 -0.62
N VAL A 22 5.72 -0.17 -1.78
CA VAL A 22 7.05 -0.78 -1.91
C VAL A 22 8.17 0.27 -1.82
N ALA A 23 8.31 1.13 -2.83
CA ALA A 23 9.39 2.10 -2.91
C ALA A 23 8.99 3.35 -3.73
N ILE A 24 9.86 4.36 -3.75
CA ILE A 24 9.78 5.46 -4.72
C ILE A 24 10.75 5.14 -5.86
N PRO A 25 10.36 5.31 -7.15
CA PRO A 25 9.08 5.82 -7.65
C PRO A 25 8.03 4.72 -7.89
N HIS A 26 8.27 3.49 -7.44
CA HIS A 26 7.43 2.32 -7.70
C HIS A 26 6.62 1.90 -6.45
N PRO A 27 5.53 2.62 -6.10
CA PRO A 27 4.81 2.36 -4.85
C PRO A 27 4.09 1.01 -4.84
N VAL A 28 3.90 0.40 -6.02
CA VAL A 28 3.07 -0.81 -6.21
C VAL A 28 3.85 -2.03 -6.71
N GLY A 29 5.17 -1.95 -6.85
CA GLY A 29 5.97 -3.07 -7.36
C GLY A 29 7.44 -2.73 -7.39
N ASP A 30 8.25 -3.64 -7.91
CA ASP A 30 9.69 -3.44 -8.09
C ASP A 30 10.09 -3.90 -9.50
N PRO A 31 10.40 -2.97 -10.43
CA PRO A 31 10.77 -3.33 -11.79
C PRO A 31 12.18 -3.95 -11.91
N GLY A 32 12.99 -3.92 -10.84
CA GLY A 32 14.30 -4.55 -10.82
C GLY A 32 14.27 -6.05 -10.53
N GLU A 33 13.12 -6.56 -10.10
CA GLU A 33 12.92 -7.97 -9.74
C GLU A 33 12.58 -8.83 -10.97
N GLU A 34 12.82 -10.14 -10.83
CA GLU A 34 12.39 -11.13 -11.81
C GLU A 34 10.86 -11.13 -11.95
N PRO A 35 10.28 -11.33 -13.15
CA PRO A 35 8.83 -11.16 -13.38
C PRO A 35 7.92 -11.95 -12.44
N ALA A 36 8.35 -13.15 -12.03
CA ALA A 36 7.60 -13.98 -11.08
C ALA A 36 7.63 -13.39 -9.65
N VAL A 37 8.77 -12.85 -9.22
CA VAL A 37 8.94 -12.22 -7.91
C VAL A 37 8.18 -10.90 -7.87
N GLU A 38 8.29 -10.09 -8.92
CA GLU A 38 7.55 -8.84 -9.08
C GLU A 38 6.04 -9.06 -9.00
N PHE A 39 5.54 -10.10 -9.67
CA PHE A 39 4.13 -10.48 -9.60
C PHE A 39 3.69 -10.81 -8.17
N GLU A 40 4.49 -11.58 -7.43
CA GLU A 40 4.18 -11.93 -6.04
C GLU A 40 4.21 -10.71 -5.11
N ILE A 41 5.10 -9.74 -5.34
CA ILE A 41 5.11 -8.46 -4.63
C ILE A 41 3.79 -7.72 -4.86
N ARG A 42 3.38 -7.55 -6.12
CA ARG A 42 2.11 -6.90 -6.49
C ARG A 42 0.90 -7.61 -5.88
N LYS A 43 0.89 -8.94 -5.94
CA LYS A 43 -0.21 -9.76 -5.43
C LYS A 43 -0.37 -9.61 -3.91
N LYS A 44 0.72 -9.73 -3.14
CA LYS A 44 0.69 -9.54 -1.68
C LYS A 44 0.21 -8.15 -1.29
N LEU A 45 0.68 -7.12 -2.00
CA LEU A 45 0.24 -5.74 -1.78
C LEU A 45 -1.26 -5.57 -2.05
N LEU A 46 -1.75 -6.15 -3.14
CA LEU A 46 -3.17 -6.13 -3.49
C LEU A 46 -4.02 -6.84 -2.43
N GLU A 47 -3.63 -8.04 -1.99
CA GLU A 47 -4.33 -8.80 -0.94
C GLU A 47 -4.43 -8.00 0.36
N LYS A 48 -3.33 -7.35 0.76
CA LYS A 48 -3.32 -6.46 1.92
C LYS A 48 -4.25 -5.26 1.74
N ALA A 49 -4.25 -4.63 0.57
CA ALA A 49 -5.15 -3.52 0.28
C ALA A 49 -6.62 -3.95 0.31
N LEU A 50 -6.95 -5.14 -0.21
CA LEU A 50 -8.29 -5.70 -0.12
C LEU A 50 -8.72 -5.96 1.32
N ARG A 51 -7.84 -6.51 2.16
CA ARG A 51 -8.12 -6.69 3.60
C ARG A 51 -8.37 -5.34 4.29
N ALA A 52 -7.53 -4.33 4.04
CA ALA A 52 -7.69 -3.00 4.59
C ALA A 52 -9.01 -2.31 4.21
N LEU A 53 -9.56 -2.60 3.01
CA LEU A 53 -10.89 -2.10 2.62
C LEU A 53 -12.01 -2.67 3.49
N CYS A 54 -11.92 -3.95 3.80
CA CYS A 54 -12.93 -4.67 4.56
C CYS A 54 -12.86 -4.39 6.07
N GLU A 55 -11.75 -3.83 6.55
CA GLU A 55 -11.55 -3.57 7.96
C GLU A 55 -12.31 -2.30 8.42
N PRO A 56 -13.11 -2.39 9.50
CA PRO A 56 -13.75 -1.22 10.09
C PRO A 56 -12.69 -0.33 10.76
N ILE A 57 -12.72 0.97 10.47
CA ILE A 57 -11.82 1.97 11.09
C ILE A 57 -12.65 3.08 11.74
N LYS A 58 -12.10 3.68 12.80
CA LYS A 58 -12.67 4.85 13.47
C LYS A 58 -11.85 6.12 13.26
N GLU A 59 -10.59 5.97 12.89
CA GLU A 59 -9.61 7.04 12.68
C GLU A 59 -8.75 6.72 11.45
N GLN A 60 -7.82 7.62 11.08
CA GLN A 60 -6.90 7.34 9.99
C GLN A 60 -5.98 6.17 10.37
N THR A 61 -5.95 5.13 9.54
CA THR A 61 -5.20 3.91 9.83
C THR A 61 -4.15 3.64 8.76
N LEU A 62 -2.92 3.38 9.20
CA LEU A 62 -1.84 2.84 8.39
C LEU A 62 -1.83 1.31 8.51
N PHE A 63 -2.02 0.62 7.40
CA PHE A 63 -2.00 -0.83 7.29
C PHE A 63 -0.61 -1.30 6.85
N GLU A 64 -0.06 -2.28 7.59
CA GLU A 64 1.28 -2.87 7.45
C GLU A 64 1.31 -4.26 6.82
#